data_AF-A0A7Y2B772-F1
#
_entry.id   AF-A0A7Y2B772-F1
#
_cell.length_a   1.000
_cell.length_b   1.000
_cell.length_c   1.000
_cell.angle_alpha   90.00
_cell.angle_beta   90.00
_cell.angle_gamma   90.00
#
_symmetry.space_group_name_H-M   'P 1'
#
loop_
_entity.id
_entity.type
_entity.pdbx_description
1 polymer ?
#
loop_
_entity_poly.entity_id
_entity_poly.type
_entity_poly.pdbx_seq_one_letter_code
_entity_poly.pdbx_strand_id
1 'polypeptide(L)'
;MATRRKRVTPPKKRGNLLRDYGEAIFVAAAIFLFLRSFVVQAYQIPSGSMEDTLLVGDFLVANKFLYGARIPGTEIRLPEVRPPARDDIIVFRAPHK
;
A
#
# COMPACT_ATOMS: atom_id res chain seq x y z
N MET A 1 57.01 -6.16 -20.67
CA MET A 1 56.12 -6.56 -19.55
C MET A 1 54.71 -6.06 -19.86
N ALA A 2 53.81 -6.92 -20.32
CA ALA A 2 52.42 -6.56 -20.64
C ALA A 2 51.48 -7.34 -19.71
N THR A 3 50.88 -6.64 -18.76
CA THR A 3 49.94 -7.23 -17.79
C THR A 3 48.58 -7.43 -18.46
N ARG A 4 48.29 -8.66 -18.88
CA ARG A 4 47.04 -9.05 -19.53
C ARG A 4 45.89 -9.01 -18.52
N ARG A 5 45.14 -7.90 -18.47
CA ARG A 5 43.87 -7.82 -17.72
C ARG A 5 42.86 -8.81 -18.32
N LYS A 6 42.59 -9.91 -17.63
CA LYS A 6 41.44 -10.77 -17.93
C LYS A 6 40.17 -9.95 -17.68
N ARG A 7 39.41 -9.68 -18.75
CA ARG A 7 38.04 -9.14 -18.63
C ARG A 7 37.17 -10.19 -17.98
N VAL A 8 36.59 -9.87 -16.83
CA VAL A 8 35.53 -10.66 -16.21
C VAL A 8 34.25 -10.36 -16.97
N THR A 9 33.84 -11.25 -17.87
CA THR A 9 32.50 -11.21 -18.47
C THR A 9 31.53 -11.94 -17.54
N PRO A 10 30.48 -11.28 -17.02
CA PRO A 10 29.49 -11.97 -16.22
C PRO A 10 28.74 -12.99 -17.09
N PRO A 11 28.38 -14.17 -16.55
CA PRO A 11 27.64 -15.18 -17.30
C PRO A 11 26.26 -14.63 -17.65
N LYS A 12 25.97 -14.55 -18.96
CA LYS A 12 24.64 -14.19 -19.46
C LYS A 12 23.69 -15.35 -19.18
N LYS A 13 23.00 -15.33 -18.04
CA LYS A 13 21.90 -16.26 -17.75
C LYS A 13 20.83 -16.05 -18.83
N ARG A 14 20.79 -16.96 -19.80
CA ARG A 14 19.64 -17.17 -20.69
C ARG A 14 18.57 -17.93 -19.91
N GLY A 15 18.09 -17.34 -18.83
CA GLY A 15 16.86 -17.78 -18.17
C GLY A 15 15.68 -17.24 -18.97
N ASN A 16 14.61 -18.01 -19.06
CA ASN A 16 13.41 -17.67 -19.83
C ASN A 16 12.96 -16.24 -19.48
N LEU A 17 13.17 -15.26 -20.38
CA LEU A 17 12.88 -13.85 -20.09
C LEU A 17 11.45 -13.67 -19.56
N LEU A 18 10.49 -14.40 -20.13
CA LEU A 18 9.09 -14.41 -19.68
C LEU A 18 8.90 -14.87 -18.23
N ARG A 19 9.73 -15.81 -17.76
CA ARG A 19 9.70 -16.28 -16.37
C ARG A 19 10.27 -15.23 -15.41
N ASP A 20 11.38 -14.60 -15.80
CA ASP A 20 12.01 -13.54 -14.99
C ASP A 20 11.08 -12.33 -14.87
N TYR A 21 10.42 -11.91 -15.97
CA TYR A 21 9.38 -10.87 -15.94
C TYR A 21 8.14 -11.32 -15.16
N GLY A 22 7.70 -12.57 -15.33
CA GLY A 22 6.54 -13.12 -14.62
C GLY A 22 6.74 -13.14 -13.11
N GLU A 23 7.93 -13.53 -12.64
CA GLU A 23 8.28 -13.52 -11.22
C GLU A 23 8.32 -12.09 -10.67
N ALA A 24 8.93 -11.16 -11.40
CA ALA A 24 8.95 -9.75 -11.00
C ALA A 24 7.54 -9.14 -10.90
N ILE A 25 6.68 -9.40 -11.90
CA ILE A 25 5.29 -8.93 -11.91
C ILE A 25 4.50 -9.56 -10.75
N PHE A 26 4.69 -10.85 -10.50
CA PHE A 26 3.99 -11.55 -9.42
C PHE A 26 4.37 -10.96 -8.05
N VAL A 27 5.66 -10.77 -7.78
CA VAL A 27 6.12 -10.16 -6.53
C VAL A 27 5.61 -8.73 -6.39
N ALA A 28 5.68 -7.93 -7.47
CA ALA A 28 5.16 -6.56 -7.46
C ALA A 28 3.65 -6.52 -7.20
N ALA A 29 2.87 -7.40 -7.84
CA ALA A 29 1.43 -7.50 -7.65
C ALA A 29 1.07 -7.95 -6.24
N ALA A 30 1.79 -8.93 -5.67
CA ALA A 30 1.59 -9.39 -4.30
C ALA A 30 1.82 -8.27 -3.29
N ILE A 31 2.92 -7.52 -3.43
CA ILE A 31 3.22 -6.36 -2.58
C ILE A 31 2.16 -5.28 -2.77
N PHE A 32 1.79 -4.97 -4.01
CA PHE A 32 0.76 -3.96 -4.31
C PHE A 32 -0.59 -4.32 -3.67
N LEU A 33 -1.05 -5.56 -3.82
CA LEU A 33 -2.29 -6.04 -3.22
C LEU A 33 -2.24 -5.98 -1.69
N PHE A 34 -1.11 -6.36 -1.09
CA PHE A 34 -0.91 -6.26 0.36
C PHE A 34 -1.01 -4.81 0.84
N LEU A 35 -0.26 -3.90 0.22
CA LEU A 35 -0.29 -2.46 0.56
C LEU A 35 -1.69 -1.86 0.35
N ARG A 36 -2.33 -2.17 -0.78
CA ARG A 36 -3.68 -1.68 -1.11
C ARG A 36 -4.76 -2.18 -0.15
N SER A 37 -4.58 -3.38 0.38
CA SER A 37 -5.53 -4.02 1.29
C SER A 37 -5.39 -3.51 2.72
N PHE A 38 -4.14 -3.48 3.23
CA PHE A 38 -3.86 -3.32 4.65
C PHE A 38 -3.27 -1.96 5.03
N VAL A 39 -2.58 -1.26 4.13
CA VAL A 39 -1.81 -0.05 4.49
C VAL A 39 -2.54 1.21 4.01
N VAL A 40 -2.84 1.29 2.72
CA VAL A 40 -3.35 2.53 2.10
C VAL A 40 -4.74 2.35 1.51
N GLN A 41 -5.66 3.25 1.86
CA GLN A 41 -6.92 3.41 1.13
C GLN A 41 -7.14 4.87 0.77
N ALA A 42 -7.30 5.11 -0.53
CA ALA A 42 -7.76 6.39 -1.02
C ALA A 42 -9.27 6.52 -0.77
N TYR A 43 -9.68 7.64 -0.20
CA TYR A 43 -11.06 8.07 -0.05
C TYR A 43 -11.21 9.43 -0.73
N GLN A 44 -12.30 9.60 -1.46
CA GLN A 44 -12.73 10.91 -1.93
C GLN A 44 -13.80 11.42 -0.96
N ILE A 45 -13.70 12.67 -0.51
CA ILE A 45 -14.73 13.26 0.35
C ILE A 45 -15.94 13.65 -0.51
N PRO A 46 -17.11 12.99 -0.33
CA PRO A 46 -18.28 13.23 -1.18
C PRO A 46 -19.20 14.33 -0.63
N SER A 47 -19.02 14.75 0.63
CA SER A 47 -19.94 15.68 1.31
C SER A 47 -19.20 16.79 2.04
N GLY A 48 -19.81 17.97 2.06
CA GLY A 48 -19.26 19.18 2.65
C GLY A 48 -19.37 19.29 4.17
N SER A 49 -19.67 18.19 4.86
CA SER A 49 -19.78 18.18 6.33
C SER A 49 -18.46 18.53 7.04
N MET A 50 -17.34 18.52 6.31
CA MET A 50 -16.01 18.90 6.76
C MET A 50 -15.46 20.10 5.96
N GLU A 51 -16.29 20.90 5.30
CA GLU A 51 -15.87 22.01 4.41
C GLU A 51 -14.93 23.03 5.08
N ASP A 52 -15.01 23.20 6.41
CA ASP A 52 -14.11 24.08 7.17
C ASP A 52 -12.66 23.57 7.26
N THR A 53 -12.40 22.30 6.89
CA THR A 53 -11.05 21.67 6.97
C THR A 53 -10.66 20.91 5.70
N LEU A 54 -11.61 20.37 4.94
CA LEU A 54 -11.42 19.55 3.74
C LEU A 54 -12.49 19.89 2.70
N LEU A 55 -12.09 20.25 1.49
CA LEU A 55 -13.05 20.62 0.45
C LEU A 55 -13.66 19.38 -0.21
N VAL A 56 -14.90 19.54 -0.69
CA VAL A 56 -15.58 18.51 -1.48
C VAL A 56 -14.79 18.26 -2.76
N GLY A 57 -14.42 17.00 -2.99
CA GLY A 57 -13.61 16.59 -4.13
C GLY A 57 -12.14 16.30 -3.81
N ASP A 58 -11.67 16.58 -2.59
CA ASP A 58 -10.31 16.22 -2.18
C ASP A 58 -10.12 14.70 -2.05
N PHE A 59 -8.91 14.25 -2.43
CA PHE A 59 -8.47 12.88 -2.30
C PHE A 59 -7.61 12.72 -1.05
N LEU A 60 -8.07 11.89 -0.12
CA LEU A 60 -7.37 11.55 1.11
C LEU A 60 -6.79 10.16 1.02
N VAL A 61 -5.56 9.99 1.47
CA VAL A 61 -4.93 8.68 1.64
C VAL A 61 -4.98 8.33 3.12
N ALA A 62 -5.88 7.42 3.49
CA ALA A 62 -6.00 6.94 4.86
C ALA A 62 -4.98 5.81 5.12
N ASN A 63 -4.25 5.93 6.24
CA ASN A 63 -3.41 4.88 6.78
C ASN A 63 -4.25 3.96 7.67
N LYS A 64 -4.57 2.76 7.15
CA LYS A 64 -5.37 1.77 7.86
C LYS A 64 -4.59 1.03 8.94
N PHE A 65 -3.27 0.98 8.86
CA PHE A 65 -2.44 0.22 9.78
C PHE A 65 -2.52 0.78 11.21
N LEU A 66 -2.57 2.11 11.34
CA LEU A 66 -2.58 2.80 12.64
C LEU A 66 -3.84 2.52 13.47
N TYR A 67 -4.99 2.39 12.81
CA TYR A 67 -6.32 2.32 13.46
C TYR A 67 -6.94 0.92 13.43
N GLY A 68 -6.14 -0.12 13.18
CA GLY A 68 -6.60 -1.49 13.08
C GLY A 68 -7.18 -1.81 11.70
N ALA A 69 -6.28 -2.11 10.75
CA ALA A 69 -6.69 -2.44 9.40
C ALA A 69 -7.65 -3.64 9.40
N ARG A 70 -8.82 -3.46 8.79
CA ARG A 70 -9.79 -4.54 8.57
C ARG A 70 -9.25 -5.47 7.50
N ILE A 71 -9.20 -6.76 7.81
CA ILE A 71 -8.79 -7.76 6.83
C ILE A 71 -9.85 -7.79 5.72
N PRO A 72 -9.50 -7.56 4.45
CA PRO A 72 -10.46 -7.60 3.35
C PRO A 72 -11.15 -8.97 3.31
N GLY A 73 -12.48 -8.97 3.29
CA GLY A 73 -13.30 -10.20 3.30
C GLY A 73 -13.70 -10.71 4.69
N THR A 74 -13.27 -10.09 5.79
CA THR A 74 -13.73 -10.46 7.15
C THR A 74 -14.15 -9.25 7.99
N GLU A 75 -14.78 -9.50 9.14
CA GLU A 75 -15.10 -8.50 10.18
C GLU A 75 -13.93 -8.21 11.12
N ILE A 76 -12.84 -8.98 11.02
CA ILE A 76 -11.71 -8.93 11.94
C ILE A 76 -10.89 -7.67 11.71
N ARG A 77 -10.63 -6.93 12.79
CA ARG A 77 -9.74 -5.77 12.82
C ARG A 77 -8.42 -6.16 13.46
N LEU A 78 -7.32 -5.69 12.89
CA LEU A 78 -6.00 -5.78 13.52
C LEU A 78 -5.97 -4.96 14.82
N PRO A 79 -5.12 -5.32 15.80
CA PRO A 79 -4.98 -4.55 17.03
C PRO A 79 -4.60 -3.10 16.71
N GLU A 80 -5.27 -2.17 17.39
CA GLU A 80 -5.06 -0.75 17.24
C GLU A 80 -3.64 -0.38 17.73
N VAL A 81 -2.85 0.26 16.87
CA VAL A 81 -1.45 0.59 17.16
C VAL A 81 -1.37 1.84 18.04
N ARG A 82 -2.28 2.79 17.83
CA ARG A 82 -2.43 3.99 18.66
C ARG A 82 -3.91 4.37 18.80
N PRO A 83 -4.36 4.80 19.98
CA PRO A 83 -5.67 5.41 20.10
C PRO A 83 -5.73 6.74 19.32
N PRO A 84 -6.91 7.14 18.81
CA PRO A 84 -7.07 8.42 18.12
C PRO A 84 -6.81 9.60 19.07
N ALA A 85 -6.04 10.57 18.61
CA ALA A 85 -5.77 11.81 19.33
C ALA A 85 -6.77 12.91 18.94
N ARG A 86 -6.76 14.02 19.70
CA ARG A 86 -7.45 15.24 19.24
C ARG A 86 -6.82 15.69 17.92
N ASP A 87 -7.66 16.19 17.02
CA ASP A 87 -7.32 16.64 15.66
C ASP A 87 -7.00 15.51 14.63
N ASP A 88 -7.14 14.23 14.99
CA ASP A 88 -7.07 13.13 14.02
C ASP A 88 -8.38 13.00 13.21
N ILE A 89 -8.26 12.94 11.88
CA ILE A 89 -9.37 12.60 10.99
C ILE A 89 -9.47 11.08 10.86
N ILE A 90 -10.57 10.50 11.37
CA ILE A 90 -10.80 9.07 11.38
C ILE A 90 -11.99 8.68 10.48
N VAL A 91 -11.83 7.57 9.75
CA VAL A 91 -12.91 6.98 8.95
C VAL A 91 -13.49 5.80 9.71
N PHE A 92 -14.74 5.90 10.13
CA PHE A 92 -15.47 4.83 10.82
C PHE A 92 -16.74 4.46 10.05
N ARG A 93 -17.21 3.23 10.26
CA ARG A 93 -18.56 2.85 9.80
C ARG A 93 -19.55 3.30 10.86
N ALA A 94 -20.52 4.11 10.46
CA ALA A 94 -21.60 4.51 11.35
C ALA A 94 -22.38 3.26 11.81
N PRO A 95 -22.60 3.07 13.12
CA PRO A 95 -23.49 2.02 13.60
C PRO A 95 -24.91 2.39 13.18
N HIS A 96 -25.46 1.67 12.20
CA HIS A 96 -26.87 1.79 11.85
C HIS A 96 -27.64 0.89 12.83
N LYS A 97 -28.63 1.45 13.52
CA LYS A 97 -29.59 0.66 14.30
C LYS A 97 -30.48 -0.15 13.38
#